data_AF-A0A654M5B7-F1
#
_entry.id   AF-A0A654M5B7-F1
#
_cell.length_a   1.000
_cell.length_b   1.000
_cell.length_c   1.000
_cell.angle_alpha   90.00
_cell.angle_beta   90.00
_cell.angle_gamma   90.00
#
_symmetry.space_group_name_H-M   'P 1'
#
loop_
_entity.id
_entity.type
_entity.pdbx_description
1 polymer ?
#
loop_
_entity_poly.entity_id
_entity_poly.type
_entity_poly.pdbx_seq_one_letter_code
_entity_poly.pdbx_strand_id
1 'polypeptide(L)'
;MFDYFSMFLSLLTGLFSTLMMTFFEFPFWRKWGLEGVLEWHENQVLYSKFFRTDRAKINFPGLLFLHFVNGGLGGIGFYFLLTLSPSLITMLFFVGILYGLVLWVLTLLPIHKPITGIDPLKHPLGLGPAITSLTGHLVYGVILSALMMPII
;
A
#
# COMPACT_ATOMS: atom_id res chain seq x y z
N MET A 1 -11.60 9.01 -23.79
CA MET A 1 -11.73 7.54 -23.82
C MET A 1 -10.59 6.99 -22.98
N PHE A 2 -10.86 6.11 -22.02
CA PHE A 2 -9.79 5.52 -21.21
C PHE A 2 -9.01 4.53 -22.06
N ASP A 3 -7.69 4.63 -22.01
CA ASP A 3 -6.83 3.65 -22.67
C ASP A 3 -6.68 2.42 -21.77
N TYR A 4 -7.33 1.34 -22.15
CA TYR A 4 -7.26 0.07 -21.42
C TYR A 4 -5.84 -0.48 -21.34
N PHE A 5 -4.98 -0.18 -22.33
CA PHE A 5 -3.59 -0.59 -22.30
C PHE A 5 -2.80 0.17 -21.21
N SER A 6 -2.89 1.51 -21.20
CA SER A 6 -2.30 2.33 -20.13
C SER A 6 -2.83 1.97 -18.74
N MET A 7 -4.13 1.70 -18.61
CA MET A 7 -4.72 1.25 -17.34
C MET A 7 -4.15 -0.10 -16.89
N PHE A 8 -3.96 -1.06 -17.81
CA PHE A 8 -3.33 -2.33 -17.51
C PHE A 8 -1.86 -2.15 -17.10
N LEU A 9 -1.09 -1.31 -17.80
CA LEU A 9 0.27 -0.98 -17.39
C LEU A 9 0.30 -0.32 -16.00
N SER A 10 -0.68 0.53 -15.69
CA SER A 10 -0.82 1.18 -14.39
C SER A 10 -1.11 0.19 -13.25
N LEU A 11 -1.86 -0.88 -13.53
CA LEU A 11 -2.01 -1.99 -12.60
C LEU A 11 -0.66 -2.67 -12.34
N LEU A 12 0.12 -2.96 -13.39
CA LEU A 12 1.43 -3.62 -13.27
C LEU A 12 2.44 -2.77 -12.49
N THR A 13 2.46 -1.45 -12.72
CA THR A 13 3.33 -0.53 -11.96
C THR A 13 2.92 -0.45 -10.49
N GLY A 14 1.61 -0.49 -10.20
CA GLY A 14 1.09 -0.64 -8.85
C GLY A 14 1.58 -1.91 -8.17
N LEU A 15 1.48 -3.07 -8.84
CA LEU A 15 1.96 -4.35 -8.31
C LEU A 15 3.48 -4.33 -8.06
N PHE A 16 4.27 -3.78 -8.97
CA PHE A 16 5.72 -3.69 -8.79
C PHE A 16 6.09 -2.73 -7.64
N SER A 17 5.37 -1.63 -7.50
CA SER A 17 5.57 -0.68 -6.39
C SER A 17 5.26 -1.35 -5.04
N THR A 18 4.21 -2.18 -4.97
CA THR A 18 3.93 -3.01 -3.79
C THR A 18 5.06 -3.99 -3.50
N LEU A 19 5.65 -4.61 -4.52
CA LEU A 19 6.79 -5.50 -4.33
C LEU A 19 7.98 -4.77 -3.68
N MET A 20 8.27 -3.54 -4.12
CA MET A 20 9.34 -2.73 -3.52
C MET A 20 9.02 -2.34 -2.07
N MET A 21 7.77 -1.96 -1.79
CA MET A 21 7.27 -1.72 -0.44
C MET A 21 7.40 -2.96 0.45
N THR A 22 7.02 -4.14 -0.05
CA THR A 22 7.15 -5.43 0.64
C THR A 22 8.61 -5.74 0.99
N PHE A 23 9.56 -5.49 0.07
CA PHE A 23 10.99 -5.66 0.35
C PHE A 23 11.49 -4.70 1.43
N PHE A 24 11.02 -3.45 1.42
CA PHE A 24 11.33 -2.48 2.46
C PHE A 24 10.75 -2.90 3.84
N GLU A 25 9.56 -3.47 3.87
CA GLU A 25 8.87 -3.89 5.10
C GLU A 25 9.44 -5.17 5.72
N PHE A 26 10.03 -6.04 4.90
CA PHE A 26 10.49 -7.36 5.33
C PHE A 26 11.43 -7.34 6.56
N PRO A 27 12.45 -6.47 6.66
CA PRO A 27 13.29 -6.36 7.86
C PRO A 27 12.50 -5.99 9.13
N PHE A 28 11.44 -5.18 9.00
CA PHE A 28 10.61 -4.78 10.14
C PHE A 28 9.69 -5.90 10.59
N TRP A 29 9.14 -6.67 9.65
CA TRP A 29 8.44 -7.92 9.98
C TRP A 29 9.37 -8.90 10.72
N ARG A 30 10.62 -9.03 10.28
CA ARG A 30 11.62 -9.87 10.98
C ARG A 30 11.91 -9.40 12.41
N LYS A 31 11.82 -8.08 12.66
CA LYS A 31 12.09 -7.47 13.97
C LYS A 31 10.91 -7.51 14.93
N TRP A 32 9.71 -7.22 14.44
CA TRP A 32 8.53 -6.94 15.24
C TRP A 32 7.37 -7.91 15.00
N GLY A 33 7.55 -8.89 14.11
CA GLY A 33 6.48 -9.80 13.71
C GLY A 33 5.40 -9.09 12.91
N LEU A 34 4.23 -9.70 12.83
CA LEU A 34 3.13 -9.23 11.99
C LEU A 34 2.59 -7.86 12.43
N GLU A 35 2.49 -7.61 13.73
CA GLU A 35 2.04 -6.31 14.26
C GLU A 35 3.01 -5.16 13.95
N GLY A 36 4.26 -5.48 13.59
CA GLY A 36 5.26 -4.49 13.19
C GLY A 36 5.07 -3.92 11.79
N VAL A 37 4.26 -4.58 10.94
CA VAL A 37 3.96 -4.15 9.57
C VAL A 37 2.44 -4.05 9.46
N LEU A 38 1.93 -2.83 9.59
CA LEU A 38 0.53 -2.57 9.86
C LEU A 38 -0.38 -3.06 8.73
N GLU A 39 0.06 -2.89 7.49
CA GLU A 39 -0.58 -3.34 6.26
C GLU A 39 -0.70 -4.86 6.21
N TRP A 40 0.35 -5.58 6.63
CA TRP A 40 0.34 -7.05 6.67
C TRP A 40 -0.55 -7.56 7.78
N HIS A 41 -0.56 -6.88 8.93
CA HIS A 41 -1.49 -7.17 10.01
C HIS A 41 -2.93 -7.01 9.52
N GLU A 42 -3.31 -5.86 8.97
CA GLU A 42 -4.64 -5.63 8.40
C GLU A 42 -5.04 -6.71 7.40
N ASN A 43 -4.16 -7.01 6.45
CA ASN A 43 -4.42 -7.99 5.41
C ASN A 43 -4.60 -9.40 5.98
N GLN A 44 -3.82 -9.81 6.98
CA GLN A 44 -4.04 -11.08 7.67
C GLN A 44 -5.43 -11.12 8.33
N VAL A 45 -5.82 -10.06 9.05
CA VAL A 45 -7.13 -10.03 9.74
C VAL A 45 -8.28 -10.06 8.75
N LEU A 46 -8.20 -9.25 7.70
CA LEU A 46 -9.18 -9.21 6.62
C LEU A 46 -9.30 -10.56 5.92
N TYR A 47 -8.17 -11.16 5.55
CA TYR A 47 -8.15 -12.46 4.91
C TYR A 47 -8.78 -13.54 5.81
N SER A 48 -8.42 -13.57 7.10
CA SER A 48 -9.03 -14.48 8.07
C SER A 48 -10.54 -14.29 8.18
N LYS A 49 -11.03 -13.04 8.14
CA LYS A 49 -12.46 -12.73 8.19
C LYS A 49 -13.20 -13.13 6.92
N PHE A 50 -12.66 -12.84 5.74
CA PHE A 50 -13.30 -13.14 4.46
C PHE A 50 -13.35 -14.64 4.17
N PHE A 51 -12.28 -15.36 4.48
CA PHE A 51 -12.13 -16.77 4.17
C PHE A 51 -12.32 -17.71 5.37
N ARG A 52 -12.73 -17.15 6.52
CA ARG A 52 -12.97 -17.88 7.79
C ARG A 52 -11.79 -18.76 8.20
N THR A 53 -10.58 -18.26 8.04
CA THR A 53 -9.35 -18.96 8.44
C THR A 53 -8.93 -18.53 9.85
N ASP A 54 -8.10 -19.35 10.50
CA ASP A 54 -7.59 -19.07 11.84
C ASP A 54 -6.68 -17.83 11.84
N ARG A 55 -7.08 -16.79 12.58
CA ARG A 55 -6.32 -15.53 12.69
C ARG A 55 -4.96 -15.71 13.38
N ALA A 56 -4.82 -16.72 14.25
CA ALA A 56 -3.56 -17.00 14.95
C ALA A 56 -2.51 -17.66 14.04
N LYS A 57 -2.93 -18.25 12.92
CA LYS A 57 -2.03 -18.86 11.94
C LYS A 57 -1.79 -17.91 10.79
N ILE A 58 -0.57 -17.40 10.70
CA ILE A 58 -0.18 -16.46 9.64
C ILE A 58 -0.34 -17.14 8.27
N ASN A 59 -1.12 -16.52 7.39
CA ASN A 59 -1.35 -16.94 6.03
C ASN A 59 -0.63 -15.97 5.07
N PHE A 60 0.67 -16.20 4.86
CA PHE A 60 1.49 -15.38 3.96
C PHE A 60 0.92 -15.24 2.55
N PRO A 61 0.45 -16.32 1.88
CA PRO A 61 -0.19 -16.18 0.58
C PRO A 61 -1.41 -15.25 0.62
N GLY A 62 -2.26 -15.38 1.63
CA GLY A 62 -3.48 -14.59 1.76
C GLY A 62 -3.23 -13.10 2.06
N LEU A 63 -2.34 -12.82 3.01
CA LEU A 63 -2.00 -11.44 3.36
C LEU A 63 -1.28 -10.73 2.21
N LEU A 64 -0.35 -11.42 1.52
CA LEU A 64 0.36 -10.85 0.37
C LEU A 64 -0.59 -10.67 -0.81
N PHE A 65 -1.50 -11.61 -1.06
CA PHE A 65 -2.52 -11.45 -2.09
C PHE A 65 -3.30 -10.14 -1.92
N LEU A 66 -3.83 -9.87 -0.71
CA LEU A 66 -4.54 -8.62 -0.45
C LEU A 66 -3.63 -7.39 -0.56
N HIS A 67 -2.38 -7.49 -0.13
CA HIS A 67 -1.40 -6.40 -0.26
C HIS A 67 -1.16 -6.00 -1.72
N PHE A 68 -0.97 -6.99 -2.60
CA PHE A 68 -0.80 -6.78 -4.03
C PHE A 68 -2.10 -6.31 -4.70
N VAL A 69 -3.27 -6.82 -4.30
CA VAL A 69 -4.56 -6.29 -4.78
C VAL A 69 -4.69 -4.80 -4.45
N ASN A 70 -4.42 -4.41 -3.20
CA ASN A 70 -4.52 -3.02 -2.76
C ASN A 70 -3.57 -2.11 -3.56
N GLY A 71 -2.31 -2.47 -3.70
CA GLY A 71 -1.36 -1.64 -4.44
C GLY A 71 -1.54 -1.70 -5.97
N GLY A 72 -2.07 -2.77 -6.53
CA GLY A 72 -2.52 -2.81 -7.92
C GLY A 72 -3.66 -1.82 -8.18
N LEU A 73 -4.68 -1.84 -7.32
CA LEU A 73 -5.79 -0.86 -7.36
C LEU A 73 -5.29 0.57 -7.12
N GLY A 74 -4.29 0.74 -6.25
CA GLY A 74 -3.60 2.02 -6.06
C GLY A 74 -2.94 2.54 -7.34
N GLY A 75 -2.35 1.68 -8.16
CA GLY A 75 -1.76 2.07 -9.45
C GLY A 75 -2.81 2.54 -10.46
N ILE A 76 -3.94 1.82 -10.53
CA ILE A 76 -5.10 2.24 -11.34
C ILE A 76 -5.66 3.59 -10.85
N GLY A 77 -5.78 3.78 -9.53
CA GLY A 77 -6.23 5.04 -8.94
C GLY A 77 -5.33 6.22 -9.31
N PHE A 78 -4.01 6.00 -9.33
CA PHE A 78 -3.04 7.00 -9.75
C PHE A 78 -3.17 7.37 -11.23
N TYR A 79 -3.39 6.39 -12.11
CA TYR A 79 -3.69 6.65 -13.53
C TYR A 79 -4.95 7.50 -13.72
N PHE A 80 -6.02 7.21 -12.99
CA PHE A 80 -7.23 8.02 -13.05
C PHE A 80 -6.98 9.45 -12.54
N LEU A 81 -6.23 9.62 -11.46
CA LEU A 81 -5.84 10.94 -10.96
C LEU A 81 -5.16 11.77 -12.05
N LEU A 82 -4.17 11.20 -12.75
CA LEU A 82 -3.41 11.89 -13.78
C LEU A 82 -4.23 12.16 -15.05
N THR A 83 -5.11 11.22 -15.42
CA THR A 83 -6.02 11.39 -16.56
C THR A 83 -7.04 12.49 -16.29
N LEU A 84 -7.56 12.58 -15.06
CA LEU A 84 -8.54 13.61 -14.66
C LEU A 84 -7.89 14.97 -14.39
N SER A 85 -6.60 15.00 -14.06
CA SER A 85 -5.85 16.22 -13.78
C SER A 85 -4.48 16.22 -14.48
N PRO A 86 -4.43 16.40 -15.82
CA PRO A 86 -3.19 16.26 -16.59
C PRO A 86 -2.09 17.26 -16.20
N SER A 87 -2.43 18.41 -15.62
CA SER A 87 -1.45 19.38 -15.12
C SER A 87 -0.50 18.79 -14.06
N LEU A 88 -0.94 17.75 -13.33
CA LEU A 88 -0.15 17.06 -12.32
C LEU A 88 1.05 16.30 -12.91
N ILE A 89 1.01 15.94 -14.20
CA ILE A 89 2.10 15.20 -14.87
C ILE A 89 3.41 16.00 -14.83
N THR A 90 3.34 17.34 -14.88
CA THR A 90 4.53 18.22 -14.81
C THR A 90 5.28 18.13 -13.47
N MET A 91 4.64 17.61 -12.42
CA MET A 91 5.19 17.46 -11.07
C MET A 91 5.10 16.01 -10.57
N LEU A 92 5.14 15.05 -11.49
CA LEU A 92 4.82 13.64 -11.25
C LEU A 92 5.49 13.04 -9.99
N PHE A 93 6.76 13.38 -9.76
CA PHE A 93 7.50 12.92 -8.58
C PHE A 93 6.87 13.40 -7.25
N PHE A 94 6.54 14.69 -7.14
CA PHE A 94 5.88 15.24 -5.95
C PHE A 94 4.47 14.70 -5.79
N VAL A 95 3.78 14.49 -6.92
CA VAL A 95 2.45 13.88 -6.95
C VAL A 95 2.50 12.44 -6.44
N GLY A 96 3.53 11.67 -6.78
CA GLY A 96 3.78 10.34 -6.22
C GLY A 96 3.96 10.33 -4.70
N ILE A 97 4.79 11.24 -4.18
CA ILE A 97 5.00 11.40 -2.73
C ILE A 97 3.68 11.73 -2.02
N LEU A 98 2.96 12.73 -2.52
CA LEU A 98 1.67 13.14 -1.95
C LEU A 98 0.66 12.01 -2.04
N TYR A 99 0.62 11.27 -3.15
CA TYR A 99 -0.26 10.13 -3.33
C TYR A 99 0.04 9.01 -2.33
N GLY A 100 1.31 8.67 -2.10
CA GLY A 100 1.71 7.72 -1.06
C GLY A 100 1.27 8.16 0.33
N LEU A 101 1.46 9.44 0.68
CA LEU A 101 0.97 10.00 1.95
C LEU A 101 -0.56 9.91 2.07
N VAL A 102 -1.30 10.25 1.01
CA VAL A 102 -2.77 10.16 0.99
C VAL A 102 -3.23 8.73 1.15
N LEU A 103 -2.61 7.78 0.43
CA LEU A 103 -2.91 6.36 0.60
C LEU A 103 -2.69 5.93 2.05
N TRP A 104 -1.54 6.25 2.65
CA TRP A 104 -1.26 5.94 4.04
C TRP A 104 -2.32 6.49 5.00
N VAL A 105 -2.71 7.76 4.83
CA VAL A 105 -3.77 8.36 5.64
C VAL A 105 -5.09 7.59 5.50
N LEU A 106 -5.47 7.25 4.27
CA LEU A 106 -6.76 6.62 3.96
C LEU A 106 -6.79 5.14 4.37
N THR A 107 -5.70 4.40 4.19
CA THR A 107 -5.63 2.97 4.48
C THR A 107 -5.31 2.69 5.94
N LEU A 108 -4.61 3.59 6.64
CA LEU A 108 -4.16 3.31 7.99
C LEU A 108 -4.99 4.00 9.07
N LEU A 109 -5.16 5.32 9.02
CA LEU A 109 -5.73 6.07 10.15
C LEU A 109 -7.20 5.70 10.44
N PRO A 110 -8.11 5.65 9.45
CA PRO A 110 -9.51 5.30 9.72
C PRO A 110 -9.76 3.79 9.74
N ILE A 111 -8.87 2.97 9.17
CA ILE A 111 -9.17 1.56 8.87
C ILE A 111 -8.41 0.58 9.79
N HIS A 112 -7.16 0.89 10.18
CA HIS A 112 -6.32 -0.04 10.94
C HIS A 112 -7.00 -0.50 12.24
N LYS A 113 -7.36 0.45 13.10
CA LYS A 113 -7.94 0.17 14.42
C LYS A 113 -9.27 -0.58 14.36
N PRO A 114 -10.24 -0.22 13.49
CA PRO A 114 -11.46 -1.01 13.33
C PRO A 114 -11.24 -2.46 12.86
N ILE A 115 -10.18 -2.72 12.09
CA ILE A 115 -9.88 -4.06 11.58
C ILE A 115 -9.09 -4.87 12.62
N THR A 116 -7.99 -4.32 13.10
CA THR A 116 -7.00 -5.07 13.89
C THR A 116 -7.28 -5.01 15.39
N GLY A 117 -7.96 -3.96 15.85
CA GLY A 117 -8.15 -3.62 17.26
C GLY A 117 -7.00 -2.81 17.87
N ILE A 118 -5.93 -2.55 17.12
CA ILE A 118 -4.76 -1.80 17.58
C ILE A 118 -4.79 -0.38 17.01
N ASP A 119 -4.49 0.61 17.82
CA ASP A 119 -4.39 2.00 17.37
C ASP A 119 -3.00 2.25 16.77
N PRO A 120 -2.88 2.69 15.49
CA PRO A 120 -1.58 2.84 14.85
C PRO A 120 -0.71 3.93 15.51
N LEU A 121 -1.33 4.95 16.12
CA LEU A 121 -0.62 6.05 16.78
C LEU A 121 -0.37 5.79 18.28
N LYS A 122 -1.06 4.81 18.86
CA LYS A 122 -0.86 4.34 20.24
C LYS A 122 -0.48 2.85 20.27
N HIS A 123 0.38 2.45 19.32
CA HIS A 123 0.75 1.07 19.11
C HIS A 123 1.61 0.53 20.27
N PRO A 124 1.43 -0.73 20.72
CA PRO A 124 2.22 -1.33 21.82
C PRO A 124 3.74 -1.31 21.59
N LEU A 125 4.16 -1.33 20.32
CA LEU A 125 5.56 -1.26 19.89
C LEU A 125 6.09 0.19 19.72
N GLY A 126 5.35 1.19 20.20
CA GLY A 126 5.64 2.60 19.98
C GLY A 126 5.31 3.07 18.56
N LEU A 127 5.84 4.22 18.14
CA LEU A 127 5.55 4.81 16.82
C LEU A 127 6.27 4.11 15.64
N GLY A 128 7.15 3.16 15.93
CA GLY A 128 7.96 2.46 14.91
C GLY A 128 7.14 1.90 13.75
N PRO A 129 6.11 1.07 14.00
CA PRO A 129 5.27 0.51 12.95
C PRO A 129 4.56 1.56 12.08
N ALA A 130 4.07 2.65 12.67
CA ALA A 130 3.43 3.73 11.92
C ALA A 130 4.44 4.48 11.01
N ILE A 131 5.66 4.71 11.50
CA ILE A 131 6.74 5.33 10.71
C ILE A 131 7.18 4.40 9.58
N THR A 132 7.32 3.10 9.84
CA THR A 132 7.63 2.09 8.82
C THR A 132 6.55 2.07 7.76
N SER A 133 5.29 1.99 8.16
CA SER A 133 4.12 2.03 7.27
C SER A 133 4.10 3.29 6.38
N LEU A 134 4.31 4.48 6.97
CA LEU A 134 4.40 5.73 6.22
C LEU A 134 5.55 5.69 5.21
N THR A 135 6.72 5.24 5.63
CA THR A 135 7.90 5.15 4.76
C THR A 135 7.66 4.17 3.62
N GLY A 136 7.03 3.03 3.88
CA GLY A 136 6.64 2.05 2.87
C GLY A 136 5.71 2.64 1.81
N HIS A 137 4.70 3.41 2.23
CA HIS A 137 3.80 4.12 1.32
C HIS A 137 4.49 5.22 0.51
N LEU A 138 5.49 5.91 1.08
CA LEU A 138 6.31 6.87 0.34
C LEU A 138 7.19 6.16 -0.70
N VAL A 139 7.78 5.01 -0.36
CA VAL A 139 8.51 4.15 -1.30
C VAL A 139 7.57 3.73 -2.44
N TYR A 140 6.37 3.25 -2.11
CA TYR A 140 5.35 2.90 -3.10
C TYR A 140 5.05 4.07 -4.04
N GLY A 141 4.75 5.26 -3.50
CA GLY A 141 4.38 6.44 -4.30
C GLY A 141 5.52 6.92 -5.21
N VAL A 142 6.76 6.92 -4.72
CA VAL A 142 7.95 7.28 -5.53
C VAL A 142 8.16 6.30 -6.66
N ILE A 143 8.18 4.99 -6.38
CA ILE A 143 8.38 3.96 -7.40
C ILE A 143 7.24 3.98 -8.42
N LEU A 144 6.00 4.14 -7.96
CA LEU A 144 4.83 4.24 -8.84
C LEU A 144 4.97 5.41 -9.80
N SER A 145 5.29 6.60 -9.29
CA SER A 145 5.45 7.80 -10.12
C SER A 145 6.58 7.68 -11.14
N ALA A 146 7.71 7.07 -10.75
CA ALA A 146 8.85 6.84 -11.65
C ALA A 146 8.49 5.87 -12.78
N LEU A 147 7.77 4.80 -12.47
CA LEU A 147 7.33 3.81 -13.45
C LEU A 147 6.15 4.28 -14.31
N MET A 148 5.39 5.27 -13.84
CA MET A 148 4.28 5.83 -14.61
C MET A 148 4.77 6.80 -15.70
N MET A 149 5.94 7.43 -15.53
CA MET A 149 6.50 8.41 -16.48
C MET A 149 6.48 7.99 -17.98
N PRO A 150 6.79 6.74 -18.37
CA PRO A 150 6.72 6.31 -19.78
C PRO A 150 5.32 5.88 -20.24
N ILE A 151 4.30 5.85 -19.37
CA ILE A 151 2.95 5.33 -19.66
C ILE A 151 1.96 6.47 -20.01
N ILE A 152 2.14 7.64 -19.41
CA ILE A 152 1.27 8.83 -19.48
C ILE A 152 1.79 9.89 -20.44
#